data_AF-A0A7Y5TW12-F1
#
_entry.id   AF-A0A7Y5TW12-F1
#
_cell.length_a   1.000
_cell.length_b   1.000
_cell.length_c   1.000
_cell.angle_alpha   90.00
_cell.angle_beta   90.00
_cell.angle_gamma   90.00
#
_symmetry.space_group_name_H-M   'P 1'
#
loop_
_entity.id
_entity.type
_entity.pdbx_description
1 polymer ?
#
loop_
_entity_poly.entity_id
_entity_poly.type
_entity_poly.pdbx_seq_one_letter_code
_entity_poly.pdbx_strand_id
1 'polypeptide(L)'
;GLALLPFQLALLEWHRKSELSTDRAGLLAVQDAVVAQRGFMKLAGGPEYGDAASVEEFMRQAATYESGGDTWDEILKLVNTAFRDHPFNTVRAGALERWRTAGEYDAIVGGIYPRRTEPGPRLSDDYAEATSYYSSKVRRGFDNVSDAARRAADAFRDAFRGPDAPPSAPTGEPIPPV
;
A
#
# COMPACT_ATOMS: atom_id res chain seq x y z
N GLY A 1 22.13 7.94 14.51
CA GLY A 1 21.86 9.28 15.10
C GLY A 1 20.79 9.99 14.30
N LEU A 2 20.05 10.93 14.90
CA LEU A 2 18.91 11.63 14.29
C LEU A 2 19.23 12.29 12.92
N ALA A 3 20.47 12.74 12.71
CA ALA A 3 20.92 13.31 11.44
C ALA A 3 20.97 12.32 10.27
N LEU A 4 21.11 11.01 10.52
CA LEU A 4 21.14 9.97 9.50
C LEU A 4 19.75 9.39 9.20
N LEU A 5 18.78 9.63 10.08
CA LEU A 5 17.44 9.05 9.98
C LEU A 5 16.74 9.36 8.64
N PRO A 6 16.81 10.59 8.08
CA PRO A 6 16.18 10.89 6.79
C PRO A 6 16.78 10.06 5.64
N PHE A 7 18.10 9.89 5.62
CA PHE A 7 18.78 9.08 4.61
C PHE A 7 18.43 7.60 4.75
N GLN A 8 18.35 7.09 5.98
CA GLN A 8 17.94 5.70 6.24
C GLN A 8 16.51 5.45 5.78
N LEU A 9 15.57 6.35 6.09
CA LEU A 9 14.18 6.24 5.64
C LEU A 9 14.06 6.31 4.11
N ALA A 10 14.85 7.16 3.46
CA ALA A 10 14.89 7.25 2.00
C ALA A 10 15.44 5.96 1.36
N LEU A 11 16.51 5.37 1.91
CA LEU A 11 17.07 4.10 1.43
C LEU A 11 16.10 2.94 1.66
N LEU A 12 15.42 2.90 2.81
CA LEU A 12 14.39 1.91 3.10
C LEU A 12 13.19 2.07 2.15
N GLU A 13 12.80 3.30 1.80
CA GLU A 13 11.79 3.53 0.76
C GLU A 13 12.25 3.00 -0.59
N TRP A 14 13.50 3.28 -0.98
CA TRP A 14 14.06 2.78 -2.22
C TRP A 14 14.09 1.25 -2.26
N HIS A 15 14.50 0.60 -1.17
CA HIS A 15 14.49 -0.87 -1.03
C HIS A 15 13.08 -1.45 -1.19
N ARG A 16 12.08 -0.86 -0.55
CA ARG A 16 10.68 -1.30 -0.72
C ARG A 16 10.16 -1.11 -2.15
N LYS A 17 10.63 -0.09 -2.87
CA LYS A 17 10.30 0.11 -4.29
C LYS A 17 11.03 -0.88 -5.20
N SER A 18 12.25 -1.29 -4.86
CA SER A 18 12.96 -2.30 -5.67
C SER A 18 12.24 -3.66 -5.65
N GLU A 19 11.59 -4.03 -4.53
CA GLU A 19 10.74 -5.23 -4.47
C GLU A 19 9.62 -5.21 -5.53
N LEU A 20 8.95 -4.07 -5.70
CA LEU A 20 7.90 -3.93 -6.73
C LEU A 20 8.45 -4.07 -8.16
N SER A 21 9.70 -3.64 -8.36
CA SER A 21 10.37 -3.81 -9.65
C SER A 21 10.69 -5.28 -9.92
N THR A 22 11.17 -5.99 -8.89
CA THR A 22 11.39 -7.44 -8.93
C THR A 22 10.08 -8.20 -9.20
N ASP A 23 8.98 -7.80 -8.57
CA ASP A 23 7.66 -8.42 -8.76
C ASP A 23 7.18 -8.31 -10.21
N ARG A 24 7.33 -7.13 -10.81
CA ARG A 24 7.01 -6.90 -12.23
C ARG A 24 7.89 -7.74 -13.14
N ALA A 25 9.20 -7.80 -12.86
CA ALA A 25 10.12 -8.66 -13.61
C ALA A 25 9.74 -10.14 -13.50
N GLY A 26 9.33 -10.59 -12.31
CA GLY A 26 8.80 -11.93 -12.09
C GLY A 26 7.58 -12.22 -12.96
N LEU A 27 6.59 -11.32 -12.97
CA LEU A 27 5.40 -11.46 -13.83
C LEU A 27 5.76 -11.46 -15.33
N LEU A 28 6.66 -10.59 -15.77
CA LEU A 28 7.12 -10.55 -17.16
C LEU A 28 7.85 -11.83 -17.58
N ALA A 29 8.53 -12.50 -16.66
CA ALA A 29 9.23 -13.76 -16.91
C ALA A 29 8.27 -14.95 -17.01
N VAL A 30 7.25 -15.03 -16.14
CA VAL A 30 6.30 -16.16 -16.14
C VAL A 30 5.11 -15.96 -17.08
N GLN A 31 4.76 -14.71 -17.41
CA GLN A 31 3.63 -14.30 -18.25
C GLN A 31 2.26 -14.88 -17.86
N ASP A 32 2.14 -15.37 -16.63
CA ASP A 32 0.91 -15.90 -16.05
C ASP A 32 0.68 -15.21 -14.70
N ALA A 33 -0.36 -14.37 -14.65
CA ALA A 33 -0.73 -13.60 -13.47
C ALA A 33 -1.09 -14.49 -12.28
N VAL A 34 -1.76 -15.62 -12.52
CA VAL A 34 -2.15 -16.56 -11.46
C VAL A 34 -0.93 -17.23 -10.87
N VAL A 35 0.06 -17.59 -11.69
CA VAL A 35 1.34 -18.15 -11.22
C VAL A 35 2.10 -17.14 -10.38
N ALA A 36 2.21 -15.88 -10.83
CA ALA A 36 2.86 -14.81 -10.07
C ALA A 36 2.16 -14.56 -8.72
N GLN A 37 0.83 -14.43 -8.73
CA GLN A 37 0.01 -14.21 -7.52
C GLN A 37 0.11 -15.40 -6.54
N ARG A 38 0.12 -16.63 -7.05
CA ARG A 38 0.32 -17.85 -6.24
C ARG A 38 1.68 -17.86 -5.55
N GLY A 39 2.70 -17.25 -6.14
CA GLY A 39 4.00 -17.04 -5.50
C GLY A 39 3.88 -16.22 -4.21
N PHE A 40 3.22 -15.06 -4.28
CA PHE A 40 2.97 -14.22 -3.09
C PHE A 40 2.13 -14.95 -2.04
N MET A 41 1.08 -15.65 -2.46
CA MET A 41 0.22 -16.43 -1.55
C MET A 41 1.03 -17.48 -0.79
N LYS A 42 1.93 -18.20 -1.46
CA LYS A 42 2.80 -19.20 -0.82
C LYS A 42 3.78 -18.56 0.17
N LEU A 43 4.41 -17.45 -0.21
CA LEU A 43 5.33 -16.71 0.66
C LEU A 43 4.64 -16.02 1.85
N ALA A 44 3.33 -15.77 1.75
CA ALA A 44 2.52 -15.23 2.85
C ALA A 44 2.16 -16.27 3.93
N GLY A 45 2.67 -17.50 3.83
CA GLY A 45 2.28 -18.61 4.69
C GLY A 45 1.18 -19.46 4.05
N GLY A 46 1.37 -19.82 2.78
CA GLY A 46 0.40 -20.62 2.01
C GLY A 46 -0.02 -21.92 2.71
N PRO A 47 -1.08 -22.57 2.19
CA PRO A 47 -1.69 -23.73 2.85
C PRO A 47 -0.66 -24.83 3.12
N GLU A 48 -0.90 -25.60 4.18
CA GLU A 48 -0.18 -26.86 4.40
C GLU A 48 -0.35 -27.77 3.18
N TYR A 49 0.63 -28.65 2.93
CA TYR A 49 0.62 -29.50 1.74
C TYR A 49 -0.66 -30.35 1.70
N GLY A 50 -1.51 -30.12 0.69
CA GLY A 50 -2.78 -30.84 0.53
C GLY A 50 -4.03 -30.03 0.85
N ASP A 51 -3.90 -28.83 1.44
CA ASP A 51 -5.03 -27.94 1.67
C ASP A 51 -5.39 -27.09 0.43
N ALA A 52 -6.68 -26.81 0.26
CA ALA A 52 -7.15 -25.98 -0.84
C ALA A 52 -6.90 -24.49 -0.54
N ALA A 53 -6.04 -23.83 -1.32
CA ALA A 53 -5.93 -22.36 -1.31
C ALA A 53 -6.36 -21.75 -2.63
N SER A 54 -7.14 -20.68 -2.52
CA SER A 54 -7.61 -19.89 -3.66
C SER A 54 -6.80 -18.61 -3.79
N VAL A 55 -6.18 -18.43 -4.95
CA VAL A 55 -5.51 -17.18 -5.32
C VAL A 55 -6.51 -16.02 -5.36
N GLU A 56 -7.75 -16.28 -5.77
CA GLU A 56 -8.82 -15.28 -5.81
C GLU A 56 -9.12 -14.73 -4.42
N GLU A 57 -9.26 -15.60 -3.41
CA GLU A 57 -9.53 -15.19 -2.04
C GLU A 57 -8.35 -14.42 -1.44
N PHE A 58 -7.12 -14.85 -1.72
CA PHE A 58 -5.91 -14.11 -1.37
C PHE A 58 -5.91 -12.69 -1.96
N MET A 59 -6.31 -12.54 -3.22
CA MET A 59 -6.43 -11.24 -3.88
C MET A 59 -7.57 -10.39 -3.32
N ARG A 60 -8.69 -11.01 -2.91
CA ARG A 60 -9.80 -10.33 -2.21
C ARG A 60 -9.35 -9.77 -0.85
N GLN A 61 -8.52 -10.52 -0.12
CA GLN A 61 -7.91 -10.08 1.13
C GLN A 61 -6.92 -8.92 0.89
N ALA A 62 -6.10 -9.00 -0.16
CA ALA A 62 -5.22 -7.92 -0.56
C ALA A 62 -5.99 -6.64 -0.88
N ALA A 63 -7.08 -6.74 -1.65
CA ALA A 63 -7.94 -5.60 -1.98
C ALA A 63 -8.57 -4.99 -0.72
N THR A 64 -9.06 -5.83 0.21
CA THR A 64 -9.65 -5.38 1.47
C THR A 64 -8.63 -4.66 2.36
N TYR A 65 -7.38 -5.13 2.38
CA TYR A 65 -6.29 -4.48 3.11
C TYR A 65 -5.95 -3.09 2.56
N GLU A 66 -6.08 -2.93 1.23
CA GLU A 66 -5.84 -1.66 0.55
C GLU A 66 -7.00 -0.67 0.68
N SER A 67 -8.24 -1.14 0.64
CA SER A 67 -9.44 -0.29 0.73
C SER A 67 -9.94 -0.04 2.16
N GLY A 68 -9.42 -0.75 3.16
CA GLY A 68 -9.87 -0.68 4.55
C GLY A 68 -8.97 0.15 5.47
N GLY A 69 -9.59 1.02 6.27
CA GLY A 69 -8.98 1.75 7.39
C GLY A 69 -9.24 3.26 7.37
N ASP A 70 -9.37 3.88 8.54
CA ASP A 70 -9.40 5.35 8.68
C ASP A 70 -8.05 5.96 8.25
N THR A 71 -7.98 7.27 8.02
CA THR A 71 -6.70 7.97 7.73
C THR A 71 -5.63 7.73 8.81
N TRP A 72 -6.04 7.34 10.03
CA TRP A 72 -5.15 6.92 11.10
C TRP A 72 -4.50 5.54 10.86
N ASP A 73 -5.24 4.60 10.27
CA ASP A 73 -4.70 3.30 9.87
C ASP A 73 -3.70 3.43 8.72
N GLU A 74 -3.87 4.39 7.81
CA GLU A 74 -2.90 4.67 6.75
C GLU A 74 -1.57 5.19 7.30
N ILE A 75 -1.62 6.03 8.34
CA ILE A 75 -0.45 6.54 9.05
C ILE A 75 0.21 5.43 9.86
N LEU A 76 -0.57 4.59 10.54
CA LEU A 76 -0.04 3.42 11.25
C LEU A 76 0.57 2.42 10.28
N LYS A 77 -0.03 2.16 9.11
CA LYS A 77 0.57 1.37 8.03
C LYS A 77 1.88 1.99 7.55
N LEU A 78 1.94 3.32 7.37
CA LEU A 78 3.15 4.02 6.96
C LEU A 78 4.27 3.90 8.00
N VAL A 79 3.97 4.12 9.28
CA VAL A 79 4.93 4.02 10.39
C VAL A 79 5.39 2.57 10.60
N ASN A 80 4.46 1.61 10.54
CA ASN A 80 4.75 0.18 10.72
C ASN A 80 5.48 -0.44 9.50
N THR A 81 5.43 0.23 8.35
CA THR A 81 6.19 -0.12 7.14
C THR A 81 7.52 0.63 7.06
N ALA A 82 7.64 1.82 7.66
CA ALA A 82 8.80 2.71 7.54
C ALA A 82 10.13 2.03 7.93
N PHE A 83 10.10 1.15 8.93
CA PHE A 83 11.25 0.38 9.41
C PHE A 83 11.25 -1.10 9.00
N ARG A 84 10.36 -1.52 8.09
CA ARG A 84 10.40 -2.89 7.54
C ARG A 84 11.19 -2.94 6.24
N ASP A 85 12.01 -3.98 6.13
CA ASP A 85 12.82 -4.27 4.94
C ASP A 85 11.95 -4.78 3.78
N HIS A 86 10.97 -5.65 4.06
CA HIS A 86 10.05 -6.21 3.06
C HIS A 86 8.58 -5.85 3.35
N PRO A 87 7.84 -5.31 2.36
CA PRO A 87 6.38 -5.13 2.46
C PRO A 87 5.68 -6.48 2.57
N PHE A 88 4.48 -6.52 3.19
CA PHE A 88 3.66 -7.72 3.22
C PHE A 88 3.34 -8.22 1.81
N ASN A 89 3.39 -9.53 1.60
CA ASN A 89 3.16 -10.15 0.29
C ASN A 89 1.77 -9.83 -0.30
N THR A 90 0.76 -9.58 0.53
CA THR A 90 -0.57 -9.11 0.11
C THR A 90 -0.53 -7.73 -0.55
N VAL A 91 0.22 -6.79 0.01
CA VAL A 91 0.39 -5.44 -0.54
C VAL A 91 1.15 -5.48 -1.87
N ARG A 92 2.16 -6.34 -1.96
CA ARG A 92 2.93 -6.55 -3.20
C ARG A 92 2.06 -7.14 -4.31
N ALA A 93 1.23 -8.13 -3.97
CA ALA A 93 0.29 -8.73 -4.91
C ALA A 93 -0.73 -7.70 -5.44
N GLY A 94 -1.28 -6.85 -4.57
CA GLY A 94 -2.17 -5.74 -4.98
C GLY A 94 -1.48 -4.72 -5.88
N ALA A 95 -0.25 -4.32 -5.54
CA ALA A 95 0.54 -3.40 -6.35
C ALA A 95 0.89 -3.96 -7.75
N LEU A 96 1.21 -5.25 -7.82
CA LEU A 96 1.46 -5.94 -9.09
C LEU A 96 0.19 -6.00 -9.94
N GLU A 97 -0.96 -6.30 -9.33
CA GLU A 97 -2.24 -6.38 -10.03
C GLU A 97 -2.68 -5.01 -10.57
N ARG A 98 -2.48 -3.92 -9.81
CA ARG A 98 -2.71 -2.56 -10.30
C ARG A 98 -1.85 -2.23 -11.50
N TRP A 99 -0.56 -2.55 -11.45
CA TRP A 99 0.34 -2.29 -12.56
C TRP A 99 -0.06 -3.10 -13.81
N ARG A 100 -0.45 -4.36 -13.61
CA ARG A 100 -0.93 -5.24 -14.68
C ARG A 100 -2.19 -4.67 -15.34
N THR A 101 -3.17 -4.26 -14.54
CA THR A 101 -4.47 -3.75 -15.00
C THR A 101 -4.44 -2.31 -15.50
N ALA A 102 -3.40 -1.53 -15.15
CA ALA A 102 -3.17 -0.20 -15.70
C ALA A 102 -2.75 -0.20 -17.19
N GLY A 103 -2.44 -1.37 -17.76
CA GLY A 103 -2.10 -1.54 -19.18
C GLY A 103 -0.61 -1.43 -19.51
N GLU A 104 0.24 -1.01 -18.55
CA GLU A 104 1.70 -0.98 -18.73
C GLU A 104 2.28 -2.37 -19.00
N TYR A 105 1.77 -3.39 -18.30
CA TYR A 105 2.16 -4.79 -18.54
C TYR A 105 1.89 -5.23 -19.97
N ASP A 106 0.66 -4.99 -20.44
CA ASP A 106 0.23 -5.39 -21.79
C ASP A 106 1.02 -4.65 -22.86
N ALA A 107 1.34 -3.37 -22.63
CA ALA A 107 2.21 -2.59 -23.51
C ALA A 107 3.61 -3.22 -23.64
N ILE A 108 4.23 -3.62 -22.52
CA ILE A 108 5.57 -4.22 -22.53
C ILE A 108 5.56 -5.58 -23.24
N VAL A 109 4.60 -6.45 -22.90
CA VAL A 109 4.45 -7.77 -23.55
C VAL A 109 4.16 -7.60 -25.05
N GLY A 110 3.40 -6.57 -25.42
CA GLY A 110 3.13 -6.16 -26.80
C GLY A 110 4.33 -5.54 -27.54
N GLY A 111 5.49 -5.38 -26.90
CA GLY A 111 6.69 -4.85 -27.53
C GLY A 111 6.86 -3.33 -27.46
N ILE A 112 5.99 -2.65 -26.72
CA ILE A 112 5.98 -1.20 -26.51
C ILE A 112 6.77 -0.89 -25.24
N TYR A 113 8.08 -0.70 -25.41
CA TYR A 113 8.99 -0.29 -24.35
C TYR A 113 10.20 0.44 -24.96
N PRO A 114 10.87 1.34 -24.21
CA PRO A 114 12.07 2.02 -24.68
C PRO A 114 13.15 1.03 -25.09
N ARG A 115 13.71 1.20 -26.28
CA ARG A 115 14.81 0.35 -26.78
C ARG A 115 16.13 1.09 -26.66
N ARG A 116 17.21 0.36 -26.39
CA ARG A 116 18.57 0.94 -26.29
C ARG A 116 19.00 1.72 -27.54
N THR A 117 18.46 1.37 -28.70
CA THR A 117 18.74 2.02 -29.98
C THR A 117 18.00 3.34 -30.17
N GLU A 118 16.99 3.62 -29.35
CA GLU A 118 16.23 4.86 -29.39
C GLU A 118 16.93 5.92 -28.53
N PRO A 119 16.87 7.21 -28.92
CA PRO A 119 17.35 8.27 -28.05
C PRO A 119 16.58 8.22 -26.73
N GLY A 120 17.29 8.05 -25.62
CA GLY A 120 16.69 8.11 -24.29
C GLY A 120 16.14 9.51 -23.98
N PRO A 121 15.28 9.63 -22.95
CA PRO A 121 14.86 10.93 -22.45
C PRO A 121 16.07 11.77 -22.06
N ARG A 122 15.96 13.09 -22.17
CA ARG A 122 17.04 13.97 -21.74
C ARG A 122 17.14 13.89 -20.23
N LEU A 123 18.35 13.90 -19.69
CA LEU A 123 18.60 13.90 -18.25
C LEU A 123 17.84 15.03 -17.52
N SER A 124 17.65 16.17 -18.18
CA SER A 124 16.84 17.29 -17.66
C SER A 124 15.38 16.91 -17.40
N ASP A 125 14.82 16.09 -18.28
CA ASP A 125 13.42 15.69 -18.27
C ASP A 125 13.20 14.71 -17.11
N ASP A 126 14.13 13.77 -16.91
CA ASP A 126 14.15 12.84 -15.77
C ASP A 126 14.23 13.58 -14.43
N TYR A 127 15.08 14.61 -14.33
CA TYR A 127 15.18 15.43 -13.12
C TYR A 127 13.89 16.21 -12.84
N ALA A 128 13.25 16.76 -13.87
CA ALA A 128 12.00 17.50 -13.72
C ALA A 128 10.86 16.58 -13.25
N GLU A 129 10.75 15.40 -13.86
CA GLU A 129 9.77 14.38 -13.46
C GLU A 129 9.99 13.95 -12.01
N ALA A 130 11.22 13.57 -11.65
CA ALA A 130 11.56 13.19 -10.29
C ALA A 130 11.22 14.30 -9.28
N THR A 131 11.58 15.55 -9.58
CA THR A 131 11.30 16.69 -8.71
C THR A 131 9.78 16.89 -8.52
N SER A 132 8.99 16.78 -9.59
CA SER A 132 7.53 16.89 -9.51
C SER A 132 6.92 15.77 -8.66
N TYR A 133 7.36 14.53 -8.87
CA TYR A 133 6.91 13.36 -8.11
C TYR A 133 7.25 13.50 -6.62
N TYR A 134 8.51 13.81 -6.28
CA TYR A 134 8.94 13.94 -4.89
C TYR A 134 8.31 15.16 -4.21
N SER A 135 8.16 16.29 -4.90
CA SER A 135 7.47 17.47 -4.32
C SER A 135 6.00 17.20 -4.02
N SER A 136 5.30 16.45 -4.89
CA SER A 136 3.91 16.01 -4.64
C SER A 136 3.82 15.08 -3.43
N LYS A 137 4.84 14.25 -3.20
CA LYS A 137 4.88 13.27 -2.12
C LYS A 137 5.20 13.93 -0.78
N VAL A 138 6.14 14.88 -0.76
CA VAL A 138 6.46 15.69 0.42
C VAL A 138 5.25 16.50 0.87
N ARG A 139 4.55 17.16 -0.06
CA ARG A 139 3.32 17.91 0.26
C ARG A 139 2.25 17.02 0.88
N ARG A 140 1.91 15.90 0.21
CA ARG A 140 0.94 14.92 0.74
C ARG A 140 1.33 14.36 2.10
N GLY A 141 2.62 14.08 2.32
CA GLY A 141 3.12 13.62 3.62
C GLY A 141 2.93 14.66 4.72
N PHE A 142 3.18 15.94 4.42
CA PHE A 142 2.99 17.04 5.36
C PHE A 142 1.50 17.27 5.66
N ASP A 143 0.66 17.26 4.62
CA ASP A 143 -0.79 17.46 4.75
C ASP A 143 -1.40 16.37 5.64
N ASN A 144 -1.09 15.09 5.37
CA ASN A 144 -1.59 13.96 6.17
C ASN A 144 -1.18 14.03 7.65
N VAL A 145 0.06 14.43 7.94
CA VAL A 145 0.54 14.62 9.33
C VAL A 145 -0.20 15.77 10.00
N SER A 146 -0.39 16.88 9.28
CA SER A 146 -1.10 18.04 9.80
C SER A 146 -2.57 17.73 10.10
N ASP A 147 -3.23 16.96 9.23
CA ASP A 147 -4.63 16.57 9.39
C ASP A 147 -4.81 15.55 10.53
N ALA A 148 -3.86 14.63 10.70
CA ALA A 148 -3.87 13.74 11.85
C ALA A 148 -3.67 14.49 13.18
N ALA A 149 -2.76 15.46 13.21
CA ALA A 149 -2.55 16.30 14.39
C ALA A 149 -3.79 17.16 14.70
N ARG A 150 -4.45 17.72 13.68
CA ARG A 150 -5.71 18.46 13.83
C ARG A 150 -6.82 17.57 14.37
N ARG A 151 -7.04 16.40 13.78
CA ARG A 151 -8.06 15.44 14.24
C ARG A 151 -7.81 14.98 15.69
N ALA A 152 -6.57 14.75 16.08
CA ALA A 152 -6.23 14.42 17.46
C ALA A 152 -6.53 15.58 18.43
N ALA A 153 -6.23 16.82 18.02
CA ALA A 153 -6.54 18.01 18.81
C ALA A 153 -8.06 18.23 18.93
N ASP A 154 -8.82 17.99 17.86
CA ASP A 154 -10.28 18.13 17.85
C ASP A 154 -10.95 17.04 18.70
N ALA A 155 -10.54 15.77 18.58
CA ALA A 155 -11.03 14.68 19.42
C ALA A 155 -10.73 14.91 20.92
N PHE A 156 -9.56 15.47 21.23
CA PHE A 156 -9.22 15.88 22.59
C PHE A 156 -10.12 17.03 23.07
N ARG A 157 -10.33 18.05 22.23
CA ARG A 157 -11.20 19.18 22.55
C ARG A 157 -12.66 18.75 22.77
N ASP A 158 -13.18 17.84 21.95
CA ASP A 158 -14.53 17.29 22.08
C ASP A 158 -14.69 16.42 23.34
N ALA A 159 -13.69 15.61 23.68
CA ALA A 159 -13.69 14.83 24.93
C ALA A 159 -13.69 15.71 26.18
N PHE A 160 -13.03 16.87 26.12
CA PHE A 160 -13.03 17.88 27.20
C PHE A 160 -14.27 18.78 27.20
N ARG A 161 -15.16 18.66 26.19
CA ARG A 161 -16.40 19.42 26.05
C ARG A 161 -17.66 18.62 26.43
N GLY A 162 -17.53 17.57 27.23
CA GLY A 162 -18.58 16.60 27.59
C GLY A 162 -20.02 17.14 27.79
N PRO A 163 -21.02 16.24 27.72
CA PRO A 163 -22.17 16.30 26.82
C PRO A 163 -23.41 16.98 27.40
N ASP A 164 -24.09 17.80 26.60
CA ASP A 164 -25.42 18.35 26.93
C ASP A 164 -26.60 17.49 26.43
N ALA A 165 -26.43 16.18 26.22
CA ALA A 165 -27.54 15.29 25.86
C ALA A 165 -27.58 14.03 26.75
N PRO A 166 -28.71 13.75 27.45
CA PRO A 166 -28.83 12.53 28.24
C PRO A 166 -28.84 11.30 27.32
N PRO A 167 -28.31 10.15 27.77
CA PRO A 167 -28.28 8.92 26.98
C PRO A 167 -29.70 8.45 26.67
N SER A 168 -29.99 8.19 25.39
CA SER A 168 -31.22 7.50 24.99
C SER A 168 -31.23 6.09 25.56
N ALA A 169 -32.29 5.74 26.29
CA ALA A 169 -32.46 4.46 26.94
C ALA A 169 -32.41 3.28 25.94
N PRO A 170 -31.85 2.13 26.31
CA PRO A 170 -31.88 0.93 25.47
C PRO A 170 -33.32 0.40 25.42
N THR A 171 -33.95 0.47 24.25
CA THR A 171 -35.17 -0.30 23.94
C THR A 171 -34.79 -1.75 23.71
N GLY A 172 -34.67 -2.51 24.80
CA GLY A 172 -34.58 -3.96 24.75
C GLY A 172 -35.97 -4.57 24.55
N GLU A 173 -36.16 -5.31 23.46
CA GLU A 173 -37.24 -6.29 23.39
C GLU A 173 -36.96 -7.44 24.38
N PRO A 174 -37.98 -7.95 25.11
CA PRO A 174 -37.78 -9.04 26.05
C PRO A 174 -37.58 -10.38 25.32
N ILE A 175 -36.55 -11.12 25.73
CA ILE A 175 -36.27 -12.50 25.31
C ILE A 175 -37.28 -13.45 25.99
N PRO A 176 -37.98 -14.35 25.27
CA PRO A 176 -38.90 -15.30 25.88
C PRO A 176 -38.16 -16.43 26.63
N PRO A 177 -38.77 -17.00 27.69
CA PRO A 177 -38.16 -18.07 28.47
C PRO A 177 -38.11 -19.40 27.69
N VAL A 178 -37.06 -20.17 28.02
CA VAL A 178 -36.57 -21.42 27.42
C VAL A 178 -37.64 -22.47 27.17
#